data_AF-A0A0M8YIT4-F1
#
_entry.id   AF-A0A0M8YIT4-F1
#
_cell.length_a   1.000
_cell.length_b   1.000
_cell.length_c   1.000
_cell.angle_alpha   90.00
_cell.angle_beta   90.00
_cell.angle_gamma   90.00
#
_symmetry.space_group_name_H-M   'P 1'
#
loop_
_entity.id
_entity.type
_entity.pdbx_description
1 polymer ?
#
loop_
_entity_poly.entity_id
_entity_poly.type
_entity_poly.pdbx_seq_one_letter_code
_entity_poly.pdbx_strand_id
1 'polypeptide(L)'
;MGTRTPRVTDWRLVVQSRLDRVRADLAALGPPDPLDQESQQWRGVAEQEAAVVEDMVTRAESRWRTVASWWSGWHIERAWRSLHEAEIAVVAADSGFLGRLPGLKARVAENLDEHDPRRVALEELRPGEFPLAVEREIVVDALRAAFDASDFAHAGSRALRNKLIATSVVLFVVNTALGVIGLLEPGFVPMCVSAEKLPTVCPSGKSATGADVWLIQLFGAFGAVLSAVVLLLRRRPSLSPYVMVGYQAMIKVLLGAALAVVGILALGAGVTTGLIGVASQAALLLWAVILGYGQQVATRLLDSYTDRVMDQARPLPRLEGQR
;
A
#
# COMPACT_ATOMS: atom_id res chain seq x y z
N MET A 1 -11.48 -30.76 22.78
CA MET A 1 -10.45 -29.75 22.41
C MET A 1 -10.74 -29.26 21.01
N GLY A 2 -11.44 -28.13 20.89
CA GLY A 2 -11.75 -27.54 19.59
C GLY A 2 -10.49 -26.87 19.02
N THR A 3 -9.95 -27.43 17.94
CA THR A 3 -8.85 -26.86 17.18
C THR A 3 -9.28 -25.52 16.62
N ARG A 4 -8.85 -24.42 17.28
CA ARG A 4 -8.93 -23.07 16.72
C ARG A 4 -8.06 -23.05 15.47
N THR A 5 -8.67 -23.08 14.29
CA THR A 5 -7.99 -22.73 13.05
C THR A 5 -7.52 -21.29 13.17
N PRO A 6 -6.21 -21.00 13.11
CA PRO A 6 -5.74 -19.63 13.27
C PRO A 6 -6.13 -18.86 11.99
N ARG A 7 -7.19 -18.06 12.06
CA ARG A 7 -7.43 -16.96 11.09
C ARG A 7 -6.51 -15.78 11.42
N VAL A 8 -5.21 -16.05 11.55
CA VAL A 8 -4.24 -15.04 11.95
C VAL A 8 -3.78 -14.34 10.69
N THR A 9 -4.20 -13.09 10.54
CA THR A 9 -3.66 -12.17 9.54
C THR A 9 -2.14 -12.07 9.73
N ASP A 10 -1.38 -12.14 8.63
CA ASP A 10 0.10 -12.18 8.58
C ASP A 10 0.79 -11.27 9.63
N TRP A 11 0.33 -10.02 9.76
CA TRP A 11 0.89 -9.05 10.72
C TRP A 11 0.80 -9.48 12.20
N ARG A 12 -0.23 -10.21 12.62
CA ARG A 12 -0.40 -10.65 14.03
C ARG A 12 0.66 -11.68 14.40
N LEU A 13 1.04 -12.57 13.48
CA LEU A 13 2.10 -13.55 13.72
C LEU A 13 3.45 -12.84 13.88
N VAL A 14 3.73 -11.83 13.05
CA VAL A 14 4.97 -11.06 13.14
C VAL A 14 5.03 -10.25 14.44
N VAL A 15 3.94 -9.56 14.80
CA VAL A 15 3.84 -8.81 16.07
C VAL A 15 3.98 -9.75 17.25
N GLN A 16 3.31 -10.91 17.24
CA GLN A 16 3.40 -11.90 18.31
C GLN A 16 4.83 -12.45 18.46
N SER A 17 5.49 -12.79 17.36
CA SER A 17 6.88 -13.26 17.38
C SER A 17 7.85 -12.22 17.93
N ARG A 18 7.65 -10.93 17.62
CA ARG A 18 8.47 -9.84 18.17
C ARG A 18 8.14 -9.57 19.64
N LEU A 19 6.87 -9.65 20.05
CA LEU A 19 6.46 -9.57 21.44
C LEU A 19 7.09 -10.68 22.29
N ASP A 20 7.13 -11.91 21.77
CA ASP A 20 7.78 -13.02 22.47
C ASP A 20 9.29 -12.79 22.65
N ARG A 21 9.95 -12.11 21.69
CA ARG A 21 11.34 -11.66 21.83
C ARG A 21 11.49 -10.60 22.92
N VAL A 22 10.65 -9.57 22.93
CA VAL A 22 10.62 -8.54 23.99
C VAL A 22 10.50 -9.18 25.38
N ARG A 23 9.63 -10.19 25.52
CA ARG A 23 9.45 -10.93 26.78
C ARG A 23 10.67 -11.75 27.17
N ALA A 24 11.31 -12.41 26.20
CA ALA A 24 12.54 -13.16 26.44
C ALA A 24 13.68 -12.24 26.89
N ASP A 25 13.81 -11.08 26.24
CA ASP A 25 14.81 -10.07 26.59
C ASP A 25 14.54 -9.47 27.97
N LEU A 26 13.27 -9.15 28.31
CA LEU A 26 12.86 -8.73 29.66
C LEU A 26 13.26 -9.76 30.74
N ALA A 27 12.97 -11.04 30.48
CA ALA A 27 13.31 -12.12 31.41
C ALA A 27 14.83 -12.28 31.58
N ALA A 28 15.63 -11.86 30.58
CA ALA A 28 17.08 -11.95 30.60
C ALA A 28 17.76 -10.79 31.36
N LEU A 29 17.06 -9.69 31.68
CA LEU A 29 17.63 -8.50 32.33
C LEU A 29 18.12 -8.74 33.78
N GLY A 30 17.95 -9.94 34.34
CA GLY A 30 18.35 -10.25 35.73
C GLY A 30 17.52 -9.49 36.77
N PRO A 31 17.88 -9.55 38.07
CA PRO A 31 17.18 -8.79 39.10
C PRO A 31 17.39 -7.27 38.93
N PRO A 32 16.41 -6.43 39.29
CA PRO A 32 16.55 -4.98 39.22
C PRO A 32 17.66 -4.50 40.16
N ASP A 33 18.57 -3.68 39.64
CA ASP A 33 19.60 -3.01 40.44
C ASP A 33 18.93 -1.87 41.25
N PRO A 34 19.01 -1.88 42.60
CA PRO A 34 18.46 -0.80 43.42
C PRO A 34 19.09 0.58 43.16
N LEU A 35 20.31 0.62 42.60
CA LEU A 35 21.04 1.85 42.32
C LEU A 35 20.69 2.45 40.95
N ASP A 36 20.14 1.68 40.02
CA ASP A 36 19.72 2.12 38.70
C ASP A 36 18.19 2.21 38.60
N GLN A 37 17.63 3.26 39.21
CA GLN A 37 16.19 3.53 39.21
C GLN A 37 15.65 3.76 37.79
N GLU A 38 16.47 4.28 36.88
CA GLU A 38 16.09 4.57 35.51
C GLU A 38 15.85 3.27 34.73
N SER A 39 16.73 2.28 34.89
CA SER A 39 16.52 0.94 34.33
C SER A 39 15.23 0.29 34.86
N GLN A 40 14.89 0.49 36.14
CA GLN A 40 13.62 -0.01 36.69
C GLN A 40 12.39 0.67 36.07
N GLN A 41 12.46 1.98 35.83
CA GLN A 41 11.39 2.71 35.14
C GLN A 41 11.19 2.17 33.72
N TRP A 42 12.27 1.96 32.97
CA TRP A 42 12.21 1.42 31.62
C TRP A 42 11.67 -0.03 31.58
N ARG A 43 11.99 -0.87 32.58
CA ARG A 43 11.35 -2.19 32.71
C ARG A 43 9.83 -2.08 32.84
N GLY A 44 9.35 -1.16 33.69
CA GLY A 44 7.92 -0.92 33.85
C GLY A 44 7.24 -0.46 32.56
N VAL A 45 7.88 0.42 31.80
CA VAL A 45 7.39 0.85 30.48
C VAL A 45 7.32 -0.33 29.51
N ALA A 46 8.37 -1.15 29.44
CA ALA A 46 8.41 -2.32 28.57
C ALA A 46 7.32 -3.35 28.90
N GLU A 47 7.09 -3.65 30.19
CA GLU A 47 6.01 -4.54 30.64
C GLU A 47 4.63 -3.97 30.30
N GLN A 48 4.42 -2.67 30.52
CA GLN A 48 3.16 -2.00 30.23
C GLN A 48 2.84 -2.04 28.74
N GLU A 49 3.80 -1.64 27.88
CA GLU A 49 3.58 -1.63 26.43
C GLU A 49 3.45 -3.05 25.87
N ALA A 50 4.20 -4.03 26.39
CA ALA A 50 4.04 -5.44 26.02
C ALA A 50 2.62 -5.97 26.35
N ALA A 51 2.05 -5.58 27.48
CA ALA A 51 0.67 -5.93 27.85
C ALA A 51 -0.35 -5.27 26.91
N VAL A 52 -0.11 -4.03 26.48
CA VAL A 52 -0.95 -3.34 25.49
C VAL A 52 -0.94 -4.07 24.14
N VAL A 53 0.24 -4.54 23.69
CA VAL A 53 0.36 -5.34 22.46
C VAL A 53 -0.39 -6.66 22.59
N GLU A 54 -0.27 -7.35 23.73
CA GLU A 54 -0.98 -8.62 23.97
C GLU A 54 -2.50 -8.45 23.92
N ASP A 55 -3.05 -7.41 24.56
CA ASP A 55 -4.49 -7.10 24.47
C ASP A 55 -4.89 -6.96 23.00
N MET A 56 -4.14 -6.20 22.20
CA MET A 56 -4.46 -5.96 20.79
C MET A 56 -4.40 -7.20 19.92
N VAL A 57 -3.43 -8.09 20.16
CA VAL A 57 -3.26 -9.32 19.37
C VAL A 57 -4.35 -10.34 19.72
N THR A 58 -4.73 -10.44 21.00
CA THR A 58 -5.67 -11.45 21.50
C THR A 58 -7.15 -11.02 21.37
N ARG A 59 -7.43 -9.73 21.22
CA ARG A 59 -8.79 -9.20 21.13
C ARG A 59 -9.54 -9.75 19.91
N ALA A 60 -10.60 -10.50 20.18
CA ALA A 60 -11.51 -10.97 19.15
C ALA A 60 -12.38 -9.81 18.65
N GLU A 61 -12.18 -9.40 17.39
CA GLU A 61 -13.02 -8.41 16.74
C GLU A 61 -14.24 -9.04 16.08
N SER A 62 -15.39 -8.38 16.19
CA SER A 62 -16.58 -8.65 15.36
C SER A 62 -16.25 -8.42 13.88
N ARG A 63 -16.84 -9.22 12.97
CA ARG A 63 -16.61 -9.16 11.52
C ARG A 63 -16.78 -7.75 10.93
N TRP A 64 -17.74 -6.97 11.43
CA TRP A 64 -17.96 -5.58 10.98
C TRP A 64 -16.86 -4.63 11.45
N ARG A 65 -16.37 -4.81 12.68
CA ARG A 65 -15.23 -4.05 13.21
C ARG A 65 -13.94 -4.41 12.49
N THR A 66 -13.78 -5.66 12.04
CA THR A 66 -12.63 -6.09 11.24
C THR A 66 -12.52 -5.36 9.90
N VAL A 67 -13.65 -5.07 9.23
CA VAL A 67 -13.64 -4.30 7.98
C VAL A 67 -13.30 -2.83 8.24
N ALA A 68 -13.88 -2.24 9.29
CA ALA A 68 -13.59 -0.86 9.69
C ALA A 68 -12.15 -0.69 10.21
N SER A 69 -11.61 -1.67 10.95
CA SER A 69 -10.22 -1.68 11.43
C SER A 69 -9.24 -1.95 10.29
N TRP A 70 -9.61 -2.76 9.30
CA TRP A 70 -8.82 -2.94 8.08
C TRP A 70 -8.73 -1.66 7.24
N TRP A 71 -9.83 -0.89 7.15
CA TRP A 71 -9.87 0.38 6.44
C TRP A 71 -9.08 1.48 7.17
N SER A 72 -9.33 1.66 8.47
CA SER A 72 -8.69 2.71 9.28
C SER A 72 -7.23 2.39 9.65
N GLY A 73 -6.87 1.12 9.82
CA GLY A 73 -5.53 0.69 10.21
C GLY A 73 -5.13 1.03 11.65
N TRP A 74 -5.97 1.72 12.41
CA TRP A 74 -5.63 2.28 13.71
C TRP A 74 -5.21 1.22 14.75
N HIS A 75 -5.92 0.08 14.81
CA HIS A 75 -5.56 -1.01 15.71
C HIS A 75 -4.19 -1.63 15.38
N ILE A 76 -3.86 -1.71 14.09
CA ILE A 76 -2.58 -2.23 13.62
C ILE A 76 -1.47 -1.22 13.97
N GLU A 77 -1.69 0.07 13.73
CA GLU A 77 -0.77 1.16 14.10
C GLU A 77 -0.47 1.17 15.59
N ARG A 78 -1.52 1.04 16.40
CA ARG A 78 -1.36 1.06 17.85
C ARG A 78 -0.55 -0.15 18.34
N ALA A 79 -0.80 -1.33 17.79
CA ALA A 79 -0.04 -2.53 18.14
C ALA A 79 1.45 -2.43 17.76
N TRP A 80 1.75 -1.91 16.56
CA TRP A 80 3.15 -1.71 16.14
C TRP A 80 3.87 -0.64 16.95
N ARG A 81 3.22 0.50 17.21
CA ARG A 81 3.80 1.57 18.03
C ARG A 81 4.09 1.12 19.46
N SER A 82 3.13 0.46 20.10
CA SER A 82 3.33 -0.12 21.43
C SER A 82 4.44 -1.19 21.42
N LEU A 83 4.53 -2.02 20.38
CA LEU A 83 5.62 -2.98 20.25
C LEU A 83 6.99 -2.28 20.10
N HIS A 84 7.08 -1.23 19.28
CA HIS A 84 8.30 -0.45 19.11
C HIS A 84 8.72 0.23 20.41
N GLU A 85 7.80 0.85 21.14
CA GLU A 85 8.09 1.41 22.46
C GLU A 85 8.52 0.34 23.47
N ALA A 86 7.90 -0.85 23.46
CA ALA A 86 8.36 -1.95 24.29
C ALA A 86 9.79 -2.40 23.95
N GLU A 87 10.14 -2.49 22.66
CA GLU A 87 11.50 -2.83 22.22
C GLU A 87 12.53 -1.75 22.63
N ILE A 88 12.20 -0.47 22.52
CA ILE A 88 13.05 0.62 23.00
C ILE A 88 13.25 0.50 24.50
N ALA A 89 12.16 0.31 25.24
CA ALA A 89 12.18 0.25 26.69
C ALA A 89 12.97 -0.94 27.23
N VAL A 90 12.92 -2.10 26.57
CA VAL A 90 13.78 -3.25 26.92
C VAL A 90 15.26 -2.95 26.70
N VAL A 91 15.61 -2.29 25.61
CA VAL A 91 17.00 -1.87 25.36
C VAL A 91 17.45 -0.87 26.41
N ALA A 92 16.61 0.11 26.76
CA ALA A 92 16.91 1.13 27.77
C ALA A 92 17.04 0.56 29.18
N ALA A 93 16.25 -0.48 29.50
CA ALA A 93 16.27 -1.19 30.77
C ALA A 93 17.51 -2.08 30.98
N ASP A 94 18.26 -2.38 29.92
CA ASP A 94 19.45 -3.22 29.96
C ASP A 94 20.70 -2.38 30.21
N SER A 95 21.28 -2.43 31.40
CA SER A 95 22.55 -1.78 31.70
C SER A 95 23.72 -2.22 30.78
N GLY A 96 23.58 -3.37 30.10
CA GLY A 96 24.53 -3.91 29.13
C GLY A 96 24.25 -3.57 27.67
N PHE A 97 23.33 -2.63 27.37
CA PHE A 97 22.94 -2.31 25.98
C PHE A 97 24.13 -1.91 25.09
N LEU A 98 25.21 -1.38 25.67
CA LEU A 98 26.43 -1.00 24.98
C LEU A 98 27.08 -2.18 24.23
N GLY A 99 26.95 -3.40 24.75
CA GLY A 99 27.42 -4.62 24.09
C GLY A 99 26.67 -4.96 22.79
N ARG A 100 25.47 -4.38 22.60
CA ARG A 100 24.63 -4.56 21.40
C ARG A 100 24.71 -3.38 20.43
N LEU A 101 25.54 -2.38 20.69
CA LEU A 101 25.66 -1.18 19.85
C LEU A 101 25.79 -1.45 18.35
N PRO A 102 26.58 -2.43 17.87
CA PRO A 102 26.67 -2.69 16.43
C PRO A 102 25.30 -3.01 15.79
N GLY A 103 24.47 -3.81 16.47
CA GLY A 103 23.13 -4.15 16.00
C GLY A 103 22.16 -2.97 16.10
N LEU A 104 22.28 -2.14 17.14
CA LEU A 104 21.46 -0.93 17.29
C LEU A 104 21.80 0.12 16.22
N LYS A 105 23.10 0.35 15.96
CA LYS A 105 23.59 1.22 14.88
C LYS A 105 23.05 0.75 13.51
N ALA A 106 23.16 -0.54 13.21
CA ALA A 106 22.63 -1.10 11.97
C ALA A 106 21.13 -0.84 11.80
N ARG A 107 20.33 -1.06 12.86
CA ARG A 107 18.88 -0.84 12.79
C ARG A 107 18.49 0.63 12.60
N VAL A 108 19.21 1.54 13.24
CA VAL A 108 18.98 2.99 13.07
C VAL A 108 19.36 3.41 11.64
N ALA A 109 20.49 2.92 11.12
CA ALA A 109 20.95 3.21 9.77
C ALA A 109 20.01 2.71 8.66
N GLU A 110 19.20 1.67 8.91
CA GLU A 110 18.20 1.18 7.97
C GLU A 110 17.04 2.17 7.75
N ASN A 111 16.73 3.01 8.74
CA ASN A 111 15.53 3.86 8.72
C ASN A 111 15.82 5.37 8.73
N LEU A 112 17.03 5.78 9.13
CA LEU A 112 17.44 7.20 9.17
C LEU A 112 18.50 7.53 8.11
N ASP A 113 18.41 8.75 7.59
CA ASP A 113 19.41 9.32 6.68
C ASP A 113 20.77 9.42 7.35
N GLU A 114 21.85 9.30 6.57
CA GLU A 114 23.25 9.37 7.05
C GLU A 114 23.56 10.70 7.74
N HIS A 115 22.86 11.79 7.41
CA HIS A 115 23.05 13.11 8.01
C HIS A 115 22.08 13.41 9.16
N ASP A 116 21.23 12.47 9.59
CA ASP A 116 20.36 12.69 10.74
C ASP A 116 21.21 12.84 12.02
N PRO A 117 21.06 13.94 12.78
CA PRO A 117 21.93 14.20 13.94
C PRO A 117 21.85 13.11 15.00
N ARG A 118 20.71 12.42 15.12
CA ARG A 118 20.51 11.34 16.09
C ARG A 118 21.23 10.07 15.67
N ARG A 119 21.25 9.78 14.36
CA ARG A 119 22.04 8.68 13.79
C ARG A 119 23.53 8.95 13.98
N VAL A 120 23.99 10.15 13.64
CA VAL A 120 25.40 10.54 13.79
C VAL A 120 25.83 10.42 15.26
N ALA A 121 25.05 10.95 16.19
CA ALA A 121 25.33 10.83 17.63
C ALA A 121 25.47 9.37 18.09
N LEU A 122 24.59 8.48 17.62
CA LEU A 122 24.68 7.05 17.93
C LEU A 122 25.90 6.38 17.26
N GLU A 123 26.23 6.73 16.02
CA GLU A 123 27.37 6.18 15.30
C GLU A 123 28.71 6.59 15.92
N GLU A 124 28.81 7.83 16.39
CA GLU A 124 30.00 8.37 17.05
C GLU A 124 30.15 7.92 18.51
N LEU A 125 29.06 7.49 19.17
CA LEU A 125 29.05 7.05 20.56
C LEU A 125 30.11 5.96 20.83
N ARG A 126 31.01 6.25 21.77
CA ARG A 126 32.02 5.33 22.30
C ARG A 126 31.64 4.92 23.73
N PRO A 127 31.55 3.62 24.05
CA PRO A 127 31.22 3.16 25.39
C PRO A 127 32.15 3.75 26.46
N GLY A 128 31.56 4.35 27.50
CA GLY A 128 32.28 4.95 28.62
C GLY A 128 32.75 6.39 28.38
N GLU A 129 32.37 7.00 27.25
CA GLU A 129 32.64 8.42 26.98
C GLU A 129 31.73 9.33 27.81
N PHE A 130 30.47 8.92 28.02
CA PHE A 130 29.49 9.65 28.81
C PHE A 130 28.98 8.80 29.99
N PRO A 131 28.34 9.42 31.00
CA PRO A 131 27.60 8.67 32.00
C PRO A 131 26.53 7.78 31.34
N LEU A 132 26.32 6.57 31.85
CA LEU A 132 25.40 5.58 31.28
C LEU A 132 24.01 6.15 30.95
N ALA A 133 23.49 7.04 31.79
CA ALA A 133 22.21 7.73 31.55
C ALA A 133 22.20 8.54 30.24
N VAL A 134 23.29 9.27 29.95
CA VAL A 134 23.43 10.04 28.70
C VAL A 134 23.59 9.11 27.50
N GLU A 135 24.40 8.06 27.64
CA GLU A 135 24.56 7.06 26.57
C GLU A 135 23.24 6.35 26.25
N ARG A 136 22.42 6.07 27.28
CA ARG A 136 21.10 5.48 27.15
C ARG A 136 20.15 6.42 26.40
N GLU A 137 20.11 7.70 26.75
CA GLU A 137 19.29 8.70 26.06
C GLU A 137 19.65 8.83 24.58
N ILE A 138 20.94 8.83 24.23
CA ILE A 138 21.40 8.85 22.83
C ILE A 138 20.86 7.63 22.06
N VAL A 139 20.94 6.45 22.66
CA VAL A 139 20.42 5.21 22.05
C VAL A 139 18.90 5.24 21.92
N VAL A 140 18.19 5.66 22.97
CA VAL A 140 16.73 5.71 23.00
C VAL A 140 16.20 6.70 21.97
N ASP A 141 16.76 7.91 21.88
CA ASP A 141 16.32 8.92 20.92
C ASP A 141 16.55 8.47 19.47
N ALA A 142 17.73 7.88 19.19
CA ALA A 142 18.02 7.34 17.86
C ALA A 142 17.12 6.17 17.46
N LEU A 143 16.82 5.24 18.40
CA LEU A 143 15.91 4.13 18.14
C LEU A 143 14.46 4.61 17.95
N ARG A 144 13.98 5.52 18.79
CA ARG A 144 12.63 6.08 18.67
C ARG A 144 12.46 6.79 17.32
N ALA A 145 13.44 7.60 16.93
CA ALA A 145 13.48 8.25 15.63
C ALA A 145 13.42 7.24 14.46
N ALA A 146 14.20 6.16 14.54
CA ALA A 146 14.21 5.11 13.52
C ALA A 146 12.87 4.39 13.41
N PHE A 147 12.22 4.07 14.54
CA PHE A 147 10.90 3.45 14.54
C PHE A 147 9.80 4.39 14.06
N ASP A 148 9.82 5.66 14.45
CA ASP A 148 8.89 6.67 13.94
C ASP A 148 9.00 6.77 12.41
N ALA A 149 10.22 6.84 11.88
CA ALA A 149 10.46 6.86 10.43
C ALA A 149 9.87 5.61 9.73
N SER A 150 10.08 4.43 10.33
CA SER A 150 9.52 3.16 9.84
C SER A 150 7.98 3.16 9.86
N ASP A 151 7.38 3.62 10.97
CA ASP A 151 5.93 3.69 11.15
C ASP A 151 5.29 4.71 10.20
N PHE A 152 5.93 5.85 9.95
CA PHE A 152 5.49 6.83 8.95
C PHE A 152 5.53 6.25 7.54
N ALA A 153 6.59 5.53 7.17
CA ALA A 153 6.69 4.88 5.87
C ALA A 153 5.57 3.84 5.66
N HIS A 154 5.28 3.03 6.68
CA HIS A 154 4.17 2.08 6.64
C HIS A 154 2.79 2.75 6.62
N ALA A 155 2.60 3.85 7.36
CA ALA A 155 1.37 4.65 7.31
C ALA A 155 1.14 5.25 5.92
N GLY A 156 2.19 5.75 5.26
CA GLY A 156 2.15 6.25 3.88
C GLY A 156 1.67 5.19 2.88
N SER A 157 2.20 3.96 2.97
CA SER A 157 1.77 2.84 2.13
C SER A 157 0.27 2.52 2.29
N ARG A 158 -0.25 2.54 3.53
CA ARG A 158 -1.69 2.34 3.78
C ARG A 158 -2.55 3.48 3.27
N ALA A 159 -2.14 4.73 3.48
CA ALA A 159 -2.88 5.89 2.98
C ALA A 159 -2.99 5.84 1.44
N LEU A 160 -1.91 5.44 0.76
CA LEU A 160 -1.92 5.19 -0.67
C LEU A 160 -2.89 4.06 -1.04
N ARG A 161 -2.85 2.91 -0.35
CA ARG A 161 -3.79 1.80 -0.55
C ARG A 161 -5.24 2.27 -0.49
N ASN A 162 -5.59 3.01 0.55
CA ASN A 162 -6.95 3.51 0.76
C ASN A 162 -7.36 4.48 -0.36
N LYS A 163 -6.45 5.35 -0.82
CA LYS A 163 -6.67 6.21 -1.98
C LYS A 163 -6.90 5.41 -3.27
N LEU A 164 -6.13 4.34 -3.50
CA LEU A 164 -6.29 3.46 -4.66
C LEU A 164 -7.64 2.72 -4.62
N ILE A 165 -8.06 2.23 -3.45
CA ILE A 165 -9.37 1.58 -3.28
C ILE A 165 -10.49 2.60 -3.52
N ALA A 166 -10.42 3.79 -2.91
CA ALA A 166 -11.41 4.83 -3.11
C ALA A 166 -11.54 5.22 -4.60
N THR A 167 -10.41 5.39 -5.29
CA THR A 167 -10.38 5.65 -6.73
C THR A 167 -11.03 4.50 -7.52
N SER A 168 -10.74 3.25 -7.16
CA SER A 168 -11.34 2.07 -7.80
C SER A 168 -12.86 2.04 -7.61
N VAL A 169 -13.34 2.34 -6.41
CA VAL A 169 -14.78 2.40 -6.11
C VAL A 169 -15.45 3.49 -6.94
N VAL A 170 -14.87 4.68 -7.02
CA VAL A 170 -15.41 5.79 -7.83
C VAL A 170 -15.47 5.39 -9.31
N LEU A 171 -14.39 4.84 -9.88
CA LEU A 171 -14.37 4.39 -11.27
C LEU A 171 -15.38 3.26 -11.52
N PHE A 172 -15.54 2.33 -10.58
CA PHE A 172 -16.53 1.27 -10.68
C PHE A 172 -17.95 1.83 -10.70
N VAL A 173 -18.28 2.74 -9.77
CA VAL A 173 -19.58 3.41 -9.70
C VAL A 173 -19.87 4.17 -10.99
N VAL A 174 -18.91 4.94 -11.51
CA VAL A 174 -19.07 5.68 -12.77
C VAL A 174 -19.34 4.73 -13.94
N ASN A 175 -18.53 3.67 -14.09
CA ASN A 175 -18.74 2.70 -15.18
C ASN A 175 -20.10 2.01 -15.05
N THR A 176 -20.48 1.57 -13.86
CA THR A 176 -21.78 0.93 -13.62
C THR A 176 -22.93 1.89 -13.88
N ALA A 177 -22.84 3.15 -13.43
CA ALA A 177 -23.86 4.16 -13.69
C ALA A 177 -24.04 4.40 -15.20
N LEU A 178 -22.96 4.54 -15.96
CA LEU A 178 -23.02 4.68 -17.43
C LEU A 178 -23.70 3.47 -18.08
N GLY A 179 -23.32 2.26 -17.66
CA GLY A 179 -23.92 1.02 -18.17
C GLY A 179 -25.39 0.88 -17.82
N VAL A 180 -25.79 1.23 -16.60
CA VAL A 180 -27.19 1.22 -16.15
C VAL A 180 -28.02 2.26 -16.90
N ILE A 181 -27.51 3.48 -17.07
CA ILE A 181 -28.17 4.52 -17.87
C ILE A 181 -28.37 4.03 -19.31
N GLY A 182 -27.36 3.43 -19.92
CA GLY A 182 -27.47 2.84 -21.25
C GLY A 182 -28.56 1.77 -21.34
N LEU A 183 -28.67 0.89 -20.34
CA LEU A 183 -29.71 -0.15 -20.30
C LEU A 183 -31.13 0.41 -20.14
N LEU A 184 -31.30 1.44 -19.29
CA LEU A 184 -32.60 2.05 -19.02
C LEU A 184 -33.08 2.94 -20.17
N GLU A 185 -32.18 3.71 -20.78
CA GLU A 185 -32.48 4.61 -21.89
C GLU A 185 -31.49 4.39 -23.06
N PRO A 186 -31.83 3.45 -23.99
CA PRO A 186 -31.02 3.21 -25.17
C PRO A 186 -30.84 4.49 -25.99
N GLY A 187 -29.58 4.88 -26.24
CA GLY A 187 -29.25 6.08 -27.00
C GLY A 187 -29.00 7.34 -26.17
N PHE A 188 -29.26 7.33 -24.85
CA PHE A 188 -28.89 8.47 -23.98
C PHE A 188 -27.37 8.70 -23.96
N VAL A 189 -26.60 7.61 -23.95
CA VAL A 189 -25.15 7.66 -24.19
C VAL A 189 -24.89 7.17 -25.62
N PRO A 190 -24.66 8.07 -26.60
CA PRO A 190 -24.61 7.69 -28.01
C PRO A 190 -23.31 6.94 -28.33
N MET A 191 -23.40 5.61 -28.47
CA MET A 191 -22.25 4.76 -28.81
C MET A 191 -22.13 4.42 -30.29
N CYS A 192 -23.12 4.82 -31.10
CA CYS A 192 -23.08 4.62 -32.54
C CYS A 192 -22.23 5.70 -33.19
N VAL A 193 -21.41 5.30 -34.15
CA VAL A 193 -20.59 6.21 -34.95
C VAL A 193 -21.17 6.26 -36.35
N SER A 194 -21.36 7.47 -36.87
CA SER A 194 -21.77 7.72 -38.25
C SER A 194 -20.73 8.60 -38.93
N ALA A 195 -20.44 8.32 -40.19
CA ALA A 195 -19.54 9.12 -41.01
C ALA A 195 -20.16 9.32 -42.39
N GLU A 196 -19.86 10.46 -43.02
CA GLU A 196 -20.56 10.98 -44.21
C GLU A 196 -20.62 10.00 -45.39
N LYS A 197 -19.66 9.06 -45.50
CA LYS A 197 -19.57 8.06 -46.58
C LYS A 197 -19.65 6.60 -46.11
N LEU A 198 -19.98 6.36 -44.84
CA LEU A 198 -20.00 5.03 -44.23
C LEU A 198 -21.36 4.76 -43.57
N PRO A 199 -21.81 3.49 -43.53
CA PRO A 199 -23.02 3.14 -42.79
C PRO A 199 -22.85 3.50 -41.30
N THR A 200 -23.95 3.84 -40.64
CA THR A 200 -23.95 4.00 -39.17
C THR A 200 -23.66 2.64 -38.54
N VAL A 201 -22.69 2.61 -37.62
CA VAL A 201 -22.26 1.39 -36.92
C VAL A 201 -22.49 1.58 -35.43
N CYS A 202 -23.18 0.62 -34.81
CA CYS A 202 -23.36 0.55 -33.36
C CYS A 202 -22.61 -0.68 -32.78
N PRO A 203 -22.27 -0.67 -31.48
CA PRO A 203 -21.54 -1.77 -30.86
C PRO A 203 -22.25 -3.14 -30.96
N SER A 204 -23.57 -3.18 -30.81
CA SER A 204 -24.38 -4.40 -30.88
C SER A 204 -24.98 -4.69 -32.26
N GLY A 205 -24.71 -3.87 -33.28
CA GLY A 205 -25.24 -4.06 -34.63
C GLY A 205 -25.51 -2.76 -35.37
N LYS A 206 -26.70 -2.64 -35.97
CA LYS A 206 -27.08 -1.50 -36.83
C LYS A 206 -27.91 -0.43 -36.13
N SER A 207 -28.44 -0.72 -34.94
CA SER A 207 -29.29 0.18 -34.15
C SER A 207 -28.76 0.28 -32.74
N ALA A 208 -28.97 1.43 -32.09
CA ALA A 208 -28.61 1.60 -30.70
C ALA A 208 -29.39 0.61 -29.82
N THR A 209 -28.69 -0.06 -28.92
CA THR A 209 -29.30 -0.93 -27.90
C THR A 209 -28.73 -0.59 -26.52
N GLY A 210 -29.48 -0.93 -25.46
CA GLY A 210 -29.02 -0.62 -24.10
C GLY A 210 -27.76 -1.38 -23.68
N ALA A 211 -27.40 -2.45 -24.38
CA ALA A 211 -26.17 -3.21 -24.13
C ALA A 211 -24.91 -2.55 -24.71
N ASP A 212 -25.05 -1.54 -25.57
CA ASP A 212 -23.94 -0.93 -26.30
C ASP A 212 -22.86 -0.38 -25.37
N VAL A 213 -23.26 0.31 -24.29
CA VAL A 213 -22.33 0.88 -23.31
C VAL A 213 -21.52 -0.21 -22.61
N TRP A 214 -22.19 -1.28 -22.16
CA TRP A 214 -21.55 -2.43 -21.52
C TRP A 214 -20.58 -3.15 -22.45
N LEU A 215 -20.94 -3.27 -23.72
CA LEU A 215 -20.09 -3.90 -24.73
C LEU A 215 -18.81 -3.08 -24.94
N ILE A 216 -18.93 -1.75 -25.08
CA ILE A 216 -17.75 -0.87 -25.19
C ILE A 216 -16.89 -0.93 -23.94
N GLN A 217 -17.49 -0.87 -22.74
CA GLN A 217 -16.77 -0.98 -21.47
C GLN A 217 -16.01 -2.31 -21.35
N LEU A 218 -16.63 -3.42 -21.77
CA LEU A 218 -16.01 -4.75 -21.73
C LEU A 218 -14.78 -4.83 -22.64
N PHE A 219 -14.89 -4.36 -23.90
CA PHE A 219 -13.77 -4.38 -24.82
C PHE A 219 -12.68 -3.35 -24.43
N GLY A 220 -13.07 -2.20 -23.87
CA GLY A 220 -12.13 -1.25 -23.26
C GLY A 220 -11.36 -1.85 -22.08
N ALA A 221 -12.06 -2.52 -21.17
CA ALA A 221 -11.45 -3.27 -20.07
C ALA A 221 -10.53 -4.39 -20.59
N PHE A 222 -10.90 -5.06 -21.67
CA PHE A 222 -10.04 -6.09 -22.28
C PHE A 222 -8.71 -5.49 -22.79
N GLY A 223 -8.75 -4.35 -23.48
CA GLY A 223 -7.54 -3.63 -23.87
C GLY A 223 -6.70 -3.18 -22.67
N ALA A 224 -7.35 -2.77 -21.60
CA ALA A 224 -6.70 -2.41 -20.34
C ALA A 224 -5.99 -3.58 -19.65
N VAL A 225 -6.57 -4.78 -19.69
CA VAL A 225 -5.98 -5.99 -19.11
C VAL A 225 -4.61 -6.26 -19.72
N LEU A 226 -4.43 -6.05 -21.04
CA LEU A 226 -3.12 -6.18 -21.69
C LEU A 226 -2.09 -5.22 -21.06
N SER A 227 -2.49 -3.99 -20.73
CA SER A 227 -1.64 -3.05 -20.01
C SER A 227 -1.31 -3.51 -18.58
N ALA A 228 -2.30 -4.03 -17.87
CA ALA A 228 -2.13 -4.55 -16.52
C ALA A 228 -1.20 -5.78 -16.48
N VAL A 229 -1.29 -6.67 -17.48
CA VAL A 229 -0.37 -7.82 -17.63
C VAL A 229 1.06 -7.34 -17.84
N VAL A 230 1.29 -6.34 -18.70
CA VAL A 230 2.64 -5.77 -18.90
C VAL A 230 3.17 -5.14 -17.60
N LEU A 231 2.32 -4.44 -16.84
CA LEU A 231 2.69 -3.93 -15.51
C LEU A 231 3.13 -5.08 -14.59
N LEU A 232 2.34 -6.15 -14.49
CA LEU A 232 2.63 -7.29 -13.63
C LEU A 232 3.93 -8.01 -14.03
N LEU A 233 4.15 -8.23 -15.33
CA LEU A 233 5.35 -8.89 -15.85
C LEU A 233 6.64 -8.08 -15.62
N ARG A 234 6.55 -6.74 -15.56
CA ARG A 234 7.72 -5.87 -15.33
C ARG A 234 8.04 -5.69 -13.85
N ARG A 235 7.12 -6.04 -12.95
CA ARG A 235 7.27 -5.82 -11.51
C ARG A 235 8.10 -6.94 -10.90
N ARG A 236 9.14 -6.56 -10.15
CA ARG A 236 9.87 -7.51 -9.32
C ARG A 236 8.94 -8.03 -8.21
N PRO A 237 9.02 -9.33 -7.87
CA PRO A 237 8.35 -9.87 -6.70
C PRO A 237 8.66 -9.01 -5.47
N SER A 238 7.62 -8.62 -4.74
CA SER A 238 7.71 -7.78 -3.54
C SER A 238 7.20 -8.60 -2.37
N LEU A 239 8.02 -8.73 -1.33
CA LEU A 239 7.62 -9.33 -0.05
C LEU A 239 6.88 -8.35 0.86
N SER A 240 6.62 -7.12 0.40
CA SER A 240 5.82 -6.17 1.17
C SER A 240 4.42 -6.75 1.42
N PRO A 241 3.93 -6.76 2.67
CA PRO A 241 2.57 -7.21 3.03
C PRO A 241 1.48 -6.42 2.28
N TYR A 242 1.85 -5.27 1.74
CA TYR A 242 0.99 -4.31 1.06
C TYR A 242 1.18 -4.44 -0.46
N VAL A 243 0.58 -5.46 -1.06
CA VAL A 243 0.58 -5.63 -2.53
C VAL A 243 -0.24 -4.55 -3.23
N MET A 244 0.38 -3.39 -3.52
CA MET A 244 -0.28 -2.28 -4.22
C MET A 244 -0.62 -2.58 -5.67
N VAL A 245 0.14 -3.51 -6.29
CA VAL A 245 0.06 -3.82 -7.72
C VAL A 245 -1.33 -4.30 -8.12
N GLY A 246 -2.01 -5.06 -7.26
CA GLY A 246 -3.38 -5.51 -7.53
C GLY A 246 -4.36 -4.34 -7.65
N TYR A 247 -4.25 -3.34 -6.78
CA TYR A 247 -5.10 -2.13 -6.83
C TYR A 247 -4.79 -1.27 -8.06
N GLN A 248 -3.52 -1.14 -8.44
CA GLN A 248 -3.14 -0.44 -9.67
C GLN A 248 -3.69 -1.14 -10.93
N ALA A 249 -3.60 -2.47 -10.99
CA ALA A 249 -4.17 -3.25 -12.08
C ALA A 249 -5.70 -3.06 -12.18
N MET A 250 -6.40 -3.08 -11.04
CA MET A 250 -7.84 -2.82 -10.97
C MET A 250 -8.21 -1.43 -11.51
N ILE A 251 -7.50 -0.38 -11.06
CA ILE A 251 -7.71 0.98 -11.56
C ILE A 251 -7.51 1.04 -13.07
N LYS A 252 -6.46 0.40 -13.60
CA LYS A 252 -6.23 0.36 -15.06
C LYS A 252 -7.38 -0.28 -15.80
N VAL A 253 -7.88 -1.42 -15.32
CA VAL A 253 -9.02 -2.09 -15.97
C VAL A 253 -10.26 -1.18 -15.98
N LEU A 254 -10.61 -0.58 -14.85
CA LEU A 254 -11.78 0.31 -14.75
C LEU A 254 -11.61 1.62 -15.52
N LEU A 255 -10.41 2.19 -15.53
CA LEU A 255 -10.11 3.41 -16.27
C LEU A 255 -10.13 3.16 -17.77
N GLY A 256 -9.62 2.03 -18.24
CA GLY A 256 -9.68 1.66 -19.66
C GLY A 256 -11.11 1.41 -20.15
N ALA A 257 -11.98 0.83 -19.32
CA ALA A 257 -13.41 0.73 -19.60
C ALA A 257 -14.05 2.12 -19.81
N ALA A 258 -13.75 3.07 -18.90
CA ALA A 258 -14.26 4.43 -18.98
C ALA A 258 -13.70 5.20 -20.18
N LEU A 259 -12.39 5.07 -20.45
CA LEU A 259 -11.73 5.74 -21.57
C LEU A 259 -12.19 5.20 -22.93
N ALA A 260 -12.54 3.92 -23.03
CA ALA A 260 -13.16 3.40 -24.25
C ALA A 260 -14.49 4.08 -24.53
N VAL A 261 -15.35 4.25 -23.51
CA VAL A 261 -16.61 5.00 -23.65
C VAL A 261 -16.36 6.44 -24.11
N VAL A 262 -15.46 7.17 -23.45
CA VAL A 262 -15.11 8.55 -23.82
C VAL A 262 -14.55 8.63 -25.24
N GLY A 263 -13.68 7.70 -25.62
CA GLY A 263 -13.06 7.68 -26.94
C GLY A 263 -14.04 7.35 -28.05
N ILE A 264 -14.98 6.42 -27.85
CA ILE A 264 -16.06 6.15 -28.82
C ILE A 264 -16.99 7.37 -28.95
N LEU A 265 -17.32 8.05 -27.86
CA LEU A 265 -18.06 9.32 -27.91
C LEU A 265 -17.30 10.38 -28.72
N ALA A 266 -15.98 10.48 -28.57
CA ALA A 266 -15.16 11.39 -29.38
C ALA A 266 -15.15 11.03 -30.87
N LEU A 267 -15.11 9.74 -31.21
CA LEU A 267 -15.26 9.27 -32.60
C LEU A 267 -16.65 9.62 -33.15
N GLY A 268 -17.71 9.42 -32.37
CA GLY A 268 -19.09 9.77 -32.73
C GLY A 268 -19.32 11.28 -32.86
N ALA A 269 -18.63 12.10 -32.06
CA ALA A 269 -18.64 13.56 -32.15
C ALA A 269 -17.85 14.09 -33.37
N GLY A 270 -17.19 13.21 -34.12
CA GLY A 270 -16.46 13.58 -35.32
C GLY A 270 -15.10 14.23 -35.04
N VAL A 271 -14.51 14.06 -33.85
CA VAL A 271 -13.17 14.58 -33.53
C VAL A 271 -12.10 14.09 -34.53
N THR A 272 -12.36 12.95 -35.17
CA THR A 272 -11.45 12.30 -36.14
C THR A 272 -12.01 12.28 -37.56
N THR A 273 -13.03 13.08 -37.89
CA THR A 273 -13.62 13.12 -39.24
C THR A 273 -12.55 13.37 -40.30
N GLY A 274 -12.50 12.50 -41.31
CA GLY A 274 -11.53 12.57 -42.41
C GLY A 274 -10.20 11.85 -42.17
N LEU A 275 -9.89 11.44 -40.93
CA LEU A 275 -8.65 10.73 -40.58
C LEU A 275 -8.87 9.24 -40.30
N ILE A 276 -10.01 8.89 -39.68
CA ILE A 276 -10.32 7.52 -39.24
C ILE A 276 -11.74 7.15 -39.69
N GLY A 277 -11.86 6.07 -40.46
CA GLY A 277 -13.14 5.51 -40.89
C GLY A 277 -13.48 4.23 -40.13
N VAL A 278 -14.59 4.23 -39.38
CA VAL A 278 -15.09 3.02 -38.70
C VAL A 278 -16.14 2.37 -39.59
N ALA A 279 -15.72 1.36 -40.37
CA ALA A 279 -16.56 0.75 -41.40
C ALA A 279 -17.36 -0.47 -40.95
N SER A 280 -17.11 -1.02 -39.76
CA SER A 280 -17.77 -2.23 -39.27
C SER A 280 -17.85 -2.28 -37.75
N GLN A 281 -18.78 -3.09 -37.23
CA GLN A 281 -18.92 -3.34 -35.79
C GLN A 281 -17.60 -3.87 -35.18
N ALA A 282 -16.92 -4.79 -35.87
CA ALA A 282 -15.63 -5.31 -35.43
C ALA A 282 -14.56 -4.20 -35.33
N ALA A 283 -14.53 -3.26 -36.28
CA ALA A 283 -13.63 -2.11 -36.22
C ALA A 283 -13.95 -1.20 -35.04
N LEU A 284 -15.23 -0.96 -34.75
CA LEU A 284 -15.66 -0.15 -33.59
C LEU A 284 -15.23 -0.79 -32.27
N LEU A 285 -15.45 -2.10 -32.11
CA LEU A 285 -15.02 -2.84 -30.92
C LEU A 285 -13.49 -2.91 -30.79
N LEU A 286 -12.77 -3.04 -31.90
CA LEU A 286 -11.30 -2.94 -31.91
C LEU A 286 -10.82 -1.56 -31.44
N TRP A 287 -11.48 -0.49 -31.88
CA TRP A 287 -11.20 0.86 -31.39
C TRP A 287 -11.42 0.97 -29.88
N ALA A 288 -12.47 0.37 -29.33
CA ALA A 288 -12.68 0.31 -27.88
C ALA A 288 -11.50 -0.36 -27.15
N VAL A 289 -10.99 -1.48 -27.67
CA VAL A 289 -9.78 -2.15 -27.14
C VAL A 289 -8.55 -1.22 -27.20
N ILE A 290 -8.31 -0.59 -28.35
CA ILE A 290 -7.16 0.31 -28.55
C ILE A 290 -7.22 1.50 -27.59
N LEU A 291 -8.38 2.13 -27.46
CA LEU A 291 -8.61 3.27 -26.55
C LEU A 291 -8.46 2.84 -25.09
N GLY A 292 -8.97 1.66 -24.73
CA GLY A 292 -8.78 1.08 -23.40
C GLY A 292 -7.32 0.77 -23.08
N TYR A 293 -6.53 0.30 -24.05
CA TYR A 293 -5.07 0.13 -23.90
C TYR A 293 -4.33 1.48 -23.84
N GLY A 294 -4.80 2.48 -24.61
CA GLY A 294 -4.20 3.81 -24.73
C GLY A 294 -4.12 4.61 -23.43
N GLN A 295 -4.84 4.18 -22.39
CA GLN A 295 -4.74 4.73 -21.03
C GLN A 295 -3.33 4.77 -20.46
N GLN A 296 -2.41 3.94 -20.98
CA GLN A 296 -1.01 3.90 -20.53
C GLN A 296 -0.33 5.26 -20.54
N VAL A 297 -0.72 6.14 -21.47
CA VAL A 297 -0.17 7.50 -21.54
C VAL A 297 -0.54 8.30 -20.28
N ALA A 298 -1.77 8.16 -19.79
CA ALA A 298 -2.27 8.86 -18.60
C ALA A 298 -1.86 8.18 -17.27
N THR A 299 -1.77 6.84 -17.22
CA THR A 299 -1.51 6.11 -15.96
C THR A 299 -0.03 6.04 -15.57
N ARG A 300 0.90 6.45 -16.44
CA ARG A 300 2.36 6.45 -16.14
C ARG A 300 2.73 7.24 -14.88
N LEU A 301 2.03 8.34 -14.60
CA LEU A 301 2.28 9.16 -13.40
C LEU A 301 1.81 8.46 -12.12
N LEU A 302 0.71 7.70 -12.18
CA LEU A 302 0.23 6.91 -11.05
C LEU A 302 1.18 5.75 -10.75
N ASP A 303 1.63 5.05 -11.80
CA ASP A 303 2.57 3.94 -11.68
C ASP A 303 3.88 4.38 -10.99
N SER A 304 4.46 5.51 -11.41
CA SER A 304 5.72 6.03 -10.86
C SER A 304 5.60 6.59 -9.44
N TYR A 305 4.45 7.14 -9.06
CA TYR A 305 4.21 7.60 -7.69
C TYR A 305 4.12 6.43 -6.70
N THR A 306 3.38 5.37 -7.06
CA THR A 306 3.26 4.19 -6.18
C THR A 306 4.59 3.49 -5.97
N ASP A 307 5.47 3.45 -6.97
CA ASP A 307 6.80 2.84 -6.84
C ASP A 307 7.64 3.54 -5.79
N ARG A 308 7.70 4.86 -5.85
CA ARG A 308 8.44 5.66 -4.88
C ARG A 308 7.94 5.43 -3.45
N VAL A 309 6.62 5.37 -3.26
CA VAL A 309 6.03 5.13 -1.92
C VAL A 309 6.33 3.70 -1.44
N MET A 310 6.31 2.70 -2.33
CA MET A 310 6.65 1.33 -1.96
C MET A 310 8.13 1.17 -1.66
N ASP A 311 9.02 1.87 -2.37
CA ASP A 311 10.46 1.86 -2.11
C ASP A 311 10.80 2.50 -0.78
N GLN A 312 10.08 3.55 -0.37
CA GLN A 312 10.20 4.14 0.97
C GLN A 312 9.75 3.19 2.10
N ALA A 313 8.82 2.27 1.82
CA ALA A 313 8.29 1.33 2.80
C ALA A 313 9.00 -0.03 2.81
N ARG A 314 10.10 -0.19 2.07
CA ARG A 314 10.89 -1.44 2.01
C ARG A 314 12.03 -1.39 3.04
N PRO A 315 12.22 -2.44 3.87
CA PRO A 315 13.36 -2.58 4.76
C PRO A 315 14.61 -3.17 4.07
N LEU A 316 14.67 -3.20 2.73
CA LEU A 316 15.83 -3.76 2.03
C LEU A 316 16.81 -2.65 1.67
N PRO A 317 18.12 -2.82 1.90
CA PRO A 317 19.12 -1.83 1.52
C PRO A 317 18.98 -1.55 0.03
N ARG A 318 19.05 -0.26 -0.35
CA ARG A 318 19.26 0.09 -1.76
C ARG A 318 20.53 -0.61 -2.18
N LEU A 319 20.43 -1.60 -3.07
CA LEU A 319 21.59 -2.03 -3.84
C LEU A 319 21.90 -0.87 -4.80
N GLU A 320 22.53 0.17 -4.28
CA GLU A 320 23.28 1.12 -5.08
C GLU A 320 24.45 0.34 -5.67
N GLY A 321 24.27 -0.08 -6.93
CA GLY A 321 25.32 -0.77 -7.66
C GLY A 321 24.80 -1.92 -8.50
N GLN A 322 24.27 -1.60 -9.67
CA GLN A 322 24.76 -2.20 -10.91
C GLN A 322 24.50 -1.20 -12.04
N ARG A 323 25.61 -0.65 -12.55
CA ARG A 323 25.63 0.11 -13.81
C ARG A 323 25.07 -0.74 -14.94
#